data_AF-A0A1V4Z704-F1
#
_entry.id   AF-A0A1V4Z704-F1
#
_cell.length_a   1.000
_cell.length_b   1.000
_cell.length_c   1.000
_cell.angle_alpha   90.00
_cell.angle_beta   90.00
_cell.angle_gamma   90.00
#
_symmetry.space_group_name_H-M   'P 1'
#
loop_
_entity.id
_entity.type
_entity.pdbx_description
1 polymer ?
#
loop_
_entity_poly.entity_id
_entity_poly.type
_entity_poly.pdbx_seq_one_letter_code
_entity_poly.pdbx_strand_id
1 'polypeptide(L)'
;MVKGWPNQGELVVCTVTKVVDFGAFVALDEYENKEGLIHISEVASGWVKYIRDHVREGQKIVCKVLDVNPKRGHIDLSFKDVNEHQRRETIQLWKNDQKAQKWLQFAVEKVKMQPKDVGELEDLIREEYGNLYAIFEEAVSGDGVAGMVKAGIPQNVAEAINQIAHENVRVPSVDIAGYVDLLCPAPNGVEILKKALKAASAVDGGEGTTVEITYVGAPRYRVRVIAPDYKKAENVLKNAAKTAIDYVKKHEGEGEFHRHMEEAKSFS
;
A
#
# COMPACT_ATOMS: atom_id res chain seq x y z
N MET A 1 -4.66 16.68 -9.58
CA MET A 1 -5.40 17.76 -8.88
C MET A 1 -6.83 17.68 -9.36
N VAL A 2 -7.80 17.77 -8.44
CA VAL A 2 -9.22 17.67 -8.77
C VAL A 2 -9.68 18.99 -9.38
N LYS A 3 -10.29 18.91 -10.56
CA LYS A 3 -10.91 20.07 -11.21
C LYS A 3 -12.25 20.38 -10.54
N GLY A 4 -12.59 21.66 -10.46
CA GLY A 4 -13.91 22.10 -9.98
C GLY A 4 -13.94 22.44 -8.49
N TRP A 5 -15.08 22.17 -7.85
CA TRP A 5 -15.38 22.58 -6.47
C TRP A 5 -15.63 21.36 -5.59
N PRO A 6 -15.22 21.38 -4.31
CA PRO A 6 -15.56 20.29 -3.41
C PRO A 6 -17.06 20.27 -3.13
N ASN A 7 -17.57 19.13 -2.68
CA ASN A 7 -18.96 18.98 -2.30
C ASN A 7 -19.18 19.36 -0.83
N GLN A 8 -20.39 19.80 -0.51
CA GLN A 8 -20.77 20.05 0.87
C GLN A 8 -20.68 18.76 1.70
N GLY A 9 -20.04 18.84 2.86
CA GLY A 9 -19.80 17.71 3.76
C GLY A 9 -18.55 16.90 3.47
N GLU A 10 -17.87 17.17 2.36
CA GLU A 10 -16.61 16.51 1.99
C GLU A 10 -15.47 16.83 2.97
N LEU A 11 -14.57 15.87 3.19
CA LEU A 11 -13.38 16.06 4.01
C LEU A 11 -12.18 16.30 3.09
N VAL A 12 -11.52 17.44 3.28
CA VAL A 12 -10.42 17.90 2.41
C VAL A 12 -9.16 18.15 3.21
N VAL A 13 -7.99 17.89 2.61
CA VAL A 13 -6.69 18.25 3.18
C VAL A 13 -6.36 19.70 2.82
N CYS A 14 -6.12 20.51 3.84
CA CYS A 14 -5.81 21.92 3.69
C CYS A 14 -4.47 22.28 4.32
N THR A 15 -3.78 23.24 3.71
CA THR A 15 -2.60 23.88 4.28
C THR A 15 -2.98 25.28 4.77
N VAL A 16 -2.75 25.58 6.05
CA VAL A 16 -3.04 26.91 6.63
C VAL A 16 -2.12 27.95 6.01
N THR A 17 -2.68 28.96 5.35
CA THR A 17 -1.92 30.03 4.68
C THR A 17 -1.76 31.25 5.56
N LYS A 18 -2.80 31.62 6.31
CA LYS A 18 -2.80 32.81 7.17
C LYS A 18 -3.75 32.67 8.35
N VAL A 19 -3.30 33.08 9.53
CA VAL A 19 -4.16 33.12 10.74
C VAL A 19 -4.50 34.56 11.10
N VAL A 20 -5.79 34.87 11.25
CA VAL A 20 -6.34 36.17 11.63
C VAL A 20 -7.23 36.04 12.87
N ASP A 21 -7.69 37.14 13.46
CA ASP A 21 -8.41 37.10 14.74
C ASP A 21 -9.80 36.45 14.65
N PHE A 22 -10.45 36.50 13.48
CA PHE A 22 -11.79 35.93 13.27
C PHE A 22 -11.78 34.55 12.60
N GLY A 23 -10.61 34.02 12.22
CA GLY A 23 -10.50 32.75 11.52
C GLY A 23 -9.11 32.42 10.97
N ALA A 24 -9.06 31.38 10.14
CA ALA A 24 -7.85 30.99 9.42
C ALA A 24 -8.15 30.78 7.94
N PHE A 25 -7.32 31.35 7.08
CA PHE A 25 -7.32 31.07 5.66
C PHE A 25 -6.47 29.83 5.40
N VAL A 26 -6.96 28.98 4.50
CA VAL A 26 -6.30 27.74 4.13
C VAL A 26 -6.37 27.54 2.61
N ALA A 27 -5.41 26.81 2.06
CA ALA A 27 -5.45 26.34 0.68
C ALA A 27 -5.84 24.86 0.67
N LEU A 28 -6.81 24.48 -0.16
CA LEU A 28 -7.20 23.07 -0.36
C LEU A 28 -6.20 22.41 -1.31
N ASP A 29 -5.38 21.50 -0.79
CA ASP A 29 -4.29 20.87 -1.54
C ASP A 29 -4.79 20.06 -2.75
N GLU A 30 -6.00 19.50 -2.64
CA GLU A 30 -6.62 18.63 -3.65
C GLU A 30 -7.25 19.43 -4.80
N TYR A 31 -7.68 20.67 -4.55
CA TYR A 31 -8.47 21.51 -5.45
C TYR A 31 -7.69 22.73 -5.95
N GLU A 32 -6.55 22.50 -6.60
CA GLU A 32 -5.72 23.57 -7.19
C GLU A 32 -5.36 24.70 -6.21
N ASN A 33 -5.23 24.39 -4.92
CA ASN A 33 -4.98 25.37 -3.86
C ASN A 33 -6.06 26.46 -3.75
N LYS A 34 -7.32 26.16 -4.09
CA LYS A 34 -8.45 27.06 -3.83
C LYS A 34 -8.46 27.51 -2.37
N GLU A 35 -8.80 28.76 -2.17
CA GLU A 35 -8.82 29.36 -0.84
C GLU A 35 -10.09 28.97 -0.08
N GLY A 36 -9.91 28.52 1.17
CA GLY A 36 -10.97 28.27 2.12
C GLY A 36 -10.79 29.10 3.39
N LEU A 37 -11.89 29.31 4.11
CA LEU A 37 -11.92 30.03 5.38
C LEU A 37 -12.48 29.13 6.48
N ILE A 38 -11.76 29.07 7.60
CA ILE A 38 -12.24 28.46 8.84
C ILE A 38 -12.58 29.60 9.79
N HIS A 39 -13.86 29.81 10.07
CA HIS A 39 -14.29 30.81 11.04
C HIS A 39 -13.86 30.40 12.46
N ILE A 40 -13.64 31.35 13.38
CA ILE A 40 -13.22 31.07 14.76
C ILE A 40 -14.12 30.07 15.49
N SER A 41 -15.44 30.13 15.22
CA SER A 41 -16.41 29.20 15.79
C SER A 41 -16.22 27.76 15.30
N GLU A 42 -15.54 27.57 14.18
CA GLU A 42 -15.32 26.30 13.50
C GLU A 42 -13.93 25.71 13.75
N VAL A 43 -13.09 26.38 14.54
CA VAL A 43 -11.73 25.92 14.86
C VAL A 43 -11.72 24.81 15.92
N ALA A 44 -12.50 24.93 16.98
CA ALA A 44 -12.52 23.94 18.06
C ALA A 44 -13.88 23.87 18.76
N SER A 45 -14.15 22.74 19.40
CA SER A 45 -15.32 22.56 20.26
C SER A 45 -15.10 23.27 21.60
N GLY A 46 -15.65 24.46 21.75
CA GLY A 46 -15.57 25.24 23.00
C GLY A 46 -15.22 26.71 22.77
N TRP A 47 -14.94 27.44 23.86
CA TRP A 47 -14.53 28.83 23.77
C TRP A 47 -13.07 28.95 23.33
N VAL A 48 -12.83 29.56 22.17
CA VAL A 48 -11.49 29.80 21.63
C VAL A 48 -11.06 31.23 21.97
N LYS A 49 -10.06 31.38 22.85
CA LYS A 49 -9.47 32.70 23.17
C LYS A 49 -8.48 33.15 22.10
N TYR A 50 -7.63 32.23 21.61
CA TYR A 50 -6.66 32.48 20.55
C TYR A 50 -6.69 31.35 19.53
N ILE A 51 -6.89 31.68 18.26
CA ILE A 51 -6.90 30.70 17.16
C ILE A 51 -5.52 30.05 16.98
N ARG A 52 -4.45 30.82 17.24
CA ARG A 52 -3.05 30.37 17.13
C ARG A 52 -2.68 29.22 18.05
N ASP A 53 -3.48 28.95 19.08
CA ASP A 53 -3.31 27.80 19.97
C ASP A 53 -3.74 26.48 19.29
N HIS A 54 -4.58 26.57 18.25
CA HIS A 54 -5.18 25.41 17.57
C HIS A 54 -4.62 25.21 16.16
N VAL A 55 -4.33 26.30 15.44
CA VAL A 55 -3.83 26.26 14.07
C VAL A 55 -2.65 27.21 13.88
N ARG A 56 -1.67 26.78 13.06
CA ARG A 56 -0.47 27.55 12.72
C ARG A 56 -0.31 27.67 11.22
N GLU A 57 0.28 28.77 10.76
CA GLU A 57 0.63 28.95 9.35
C GLU A 57 1.59 27.84 8.88
N GLY A 58 1.35 27.30 7.69
CA GLY A 58 2.05 26.15 7.12
C GLY A 58 1.58 24.78 7.64
N GLN A 59 0.69 24.72 8.63
CA GLN A 59 0.19 23.46 9.16
C GLN A 59 -0.77 22.78 8.17
N LYS A 60 -0.60 21.47 7.97
CA LYS A 60 -1.60 20.65 7.26
C LYS A 60 -2.67 20.14 8.22
N ILE A 61 -3.92 20.40 7.88
CA ILE A 61 -5.11 20.01 8.64
C ILE A 61 -6.16 19.39 7.72
N VAL A 62 -7.06 18.59 8.28
CA VAL A 62 -8.23 18.07 7.56
C VAL A 62 -9.42 18.89 7.99
N CYS A 63 -10.19 19.39 7.03
CA CYS A 63 -11.39 20.18 7.30
C CYS A 63 -12.59 19.59 6.58
N LYS A 64 -13.76 19.76 7.17
CA LYS A 64 -15.04 19.46 6.53
C LYS A 64 -15.55 20.68 5.78
N VAL A 65 -16.04 20.48 4.56
CA VAL A 65 -16.66 21.53 3.75
C VAL A 65 -18.06 21.82 4.28
N LEU A 66 -18.30 23.06 4.68
CA LEU A 66 -19.59 23.52 5.19
C LEU A 66 -20.46 24.15 4.10
N ASP A 67 -19.87 25.02 3.29
CA ASP A 67 -20.54 25.67 2.17
C ASP A 67 -19.53 26.05 1.08
N VAL A 68 -20.01 26.14 -0.16
CA VAL A 68 -19.18 26.48 -1.31
C VAL A 68 -19.89 27.53 -2.14
N ASN A 69 -19.18 28.63 -2.40
CA ASN A 69 -19.66 29.71 -3.26
C ASN A 69 -18.75 29.86 -4.50
N PRO A 70 -19.06 29.16 -5.61
CA PRO A 70 -18.27 29.20 -6.84
C PRO A 70 -18.14 30.58 -7.46
N LYS A 71 -19.15 31.45 -7.28
CA LYS A 71 -19.17 32.80 -7.88
C LYS A 71 -18.15 33.73 -7.22
N ARG A 72 -18.00 33.60 -5.90
CA ARG A 72 -17.06 34.40 -5.10
C ARG A 72 -15.70 33.73 -4.95
N GLY A 73 -15.64 32.44 -5.23
CA GLY A 73 -14.46 31.62 -5.07
C GLY A 73 -14.15 31.25 -3.62
N HIS A 74 -15.16 31.28 -2.75
CA HIS A 74 -15.01 31.08 -1.31
C HIS A 74 -15.52 29.70 -0.90
N ILE A 75 -14.82 29.06 0.05
CA ILE A 75 -15.20 27.77 0.64
C ILE A 75 -15.17 27.93 2.15
N ASP A 76 -16.31 27.70 2.81
CA ASP A 76 -16.39 27.71 4.26
C ASP A 76 -16.09 26.31 4.80
N LEU A 77 -15.22 26.24 5.78
CA LEU A 77 -14.64 24.99 6.30
C LEU A 77 -14.80 24.89 7.81
N SER A 78 -14.89 23.65 8.29
CA SER A 78 -14.87 23.33 9.71
C SER A 78 -13.72 22.41 10.09
N PHE A 79 -12.91 22.83 11.06
CA PHE A 79 -11.84 22.03 11.63
C PHE A 79 -12.33 21.17 12.81
N LYS A 80 -13.29 21.67 13.58
CA LYS A 80 -13.86 20.94 14.73
C LYS A 80 -14.77 19.78 14.32
N ASP A 81 -15.39 19.82 13.15
CA ASP A 81 -16.33 18.79 12.66
C ASP A 81 -15.62 17.58 12.01
N VAL A 82 -14.36 17.35 12.38
CA VAL A 82 -13.55 16.22 11.90
C VAL A 82 -13.03 15.44 13.11
N ASN A 83 -13.46 14.19 13.27
CA ASN A 83 -12.96 13.34 14.35
C ASN A 83 -11.60 12.70 13.99
N GLU A 84 -10.92 12.09 14.97
CA GLU A 84 -9.58 11.52 14.78
C GLU A 84 -9.57 10.37 13.76
N HIS A 85 -10.62 9.55 13.71
CA HIS A 85 -10.72 8.46 12.72
C HIS A 85 -10.78 9.02 11.31
N GLN A 86 -11.74 9.92 11.05
CA GLN A 86 -11.92 10.63 9.79
C GLN A 86 -10.64 11.34 9.37
N ARG A 87 -10.00 12.08 10.29
CA ARG A 87 -8.74 12.77 10.02
C ARG A 87 -7.65 11.80 9.55
N ARG A 88 -7.46 10.68 10.25
CA ARG A 88 -6.45 9.69 9.89
C ARG A 88 -6.73 9.06 8.52
N GLU A 89 -7.99 8.72 8.27
CA GLU A 89 -8.46 8.14 7.01
C GLU A 89 -8.27 9.11 5.84
N THR A 90 -8.75 10.35 5.94
CA THR A 90 -8.57 11.37 4.89
C THR A 90 -7.09 11.66 4.62
N ILE A 91 -6.25 11.76 5.66
CA ILE A 91 -4.79 11.92 5.46
C ILE A 91 -4.20 10.71 4.72
N GLN A 92 -4.66 9.50 5.00
CA GLN A 92 -4.17 8.30 4.35
C GLN A 92 -4.61 8.25 2.88
N LEU A 93 -5.87 8.54 2.59
CA LEU A 93 -6.40 8.65 1.22
C LEU A 93 -5.66 9.71 0.42
N TRP A 94 -5.46 10.90 0.99
CA TRP A 94 -4.69 11.97 0.36
C TRP A 94 -3.24 11.56 0.06
N LYS A 95 -2.56 10.90 1.01
CA LYS A 95 -1.20 10.38 0.77
C LYS A 95 -1.16 9.33 -0.34
N ASN A 96 -2.18 8.48 -0.40
CA ASN A 96 -2.31 7.46 -1.43
C ASN A 96 -2.54 8.10 -2.80
N ASP A 97 -3.44 9.08 -2.89
CA ASP A 97 -3.71 9.82 -4.13
C ASP A 97 -2.46 10.58 -4.61
N GLN A 98 -1.70 11.23 -3.71
CA GLN A 98 -0.43 11.87 -4.06
C GLN A 98 0.63 10.89 -4.60
N LYS A 99 0.68 9.65 -4.08
CA LYS A 99 1.56 8.61 -4.62
C LYS A 99 1.07 8.16 -5.99
N ALA A 100 -0.22 7.86 -6.10
CA ALA A 100 -0.85 7.42 -7.33
C ALA A 100 -0.68 8.45 -8.45
N GLN A 101 -0.83 9.73 -8.16
CA GLN A 101 -0.62 10.81 -9.13
C GLN A 101 0.82 10.80 -9.67
N LYS A 102 1.83 10.60 -8.81
CA LYS A 102 3.24 10.48 -9.25
C LYS A 102 3.47 9.21 -10.07
N TRP A 103 2.90 8.09 -9.65
CA TRP A 103 3.01 6.82 -10.37
C TRP A 103 2.35 6.90 -11.75
N LEU A 104 1.16 7.50 -11.82
CA LEU A 104 0.45 7.72 -13.06
C LEU A 104 1.24 8.65 -13.97
N GLN A 105 1.84 9.72 -13.43
CA GLN A 105 2.73 10.60 -14.17
C GLN A 105 3.88 9.81 -14.82
N PHE A 106 4.56 8.93 -14.07
CA PHE A 106 5.61 8.09 -14.63
C PHE A 106 5.09 7.11 -15.71
N ALA A 107 3.91 6.53 -15.51
CA ALA A 107 3.29 5.63 -16.49
C ALA A 107 3.01 6.34 -17.81
N VAL A 108 2.38 7.52 -17.76
CA VAL A 108 1.98 8.28 -18.95
C VAL A 108 3.17 8.92 -19.67
N GLU A 109 4.21 9.34 -18.93
CA GLU A 109 5.48 9.82 -19.50
C GLU A 109 6.20 8.71 -20.27
N LYS A 110 6.22 7.48 -19.74
CA LYS A 110 6.87 6.32 -20.39
C LYS A 110 6.25 6.01 -21.76
N VAL A 111 4.94 6.21 -21.91
CA VAL A 111 4.22 6.00 -23.18
C VAL A 111 4.07 7.27 -24.02
N LYS A 112 4.62 8.41 -23.57
CA LYS A 112 4.57 9.71 -24.25
C LYS A 112 3.13 10.19 -24.54
N MET A 113 2.22 10.00 -23.60
CA MET A 113 0.83 10.47 -23.71
C MET A 113 0.78 12.01 -23.71
N GLN A 114 -0.15 12.60 -24.48
CA GLN A 114 -0.30 14.06 -24.52
C GLN A 114 -0.95 14.58 -23.23
N PRO A 115 -0.61 15.80 -22.76
CA PRO A 115 -1.15 16.35 -21.51
C PRO A 115 -2.68 16.42 -21.46
N LYS A 116 -3.34 16.64 -22.61
CA LYS A 116 -4.81 16.65 -22.69
C LYS A 116 -5.38 15.28 -22.34
N ASP A 117 -4.84 14.23 -22.95
CA ASP A 117 -5.32 12.86 -22.79
C ASP A 117 -5.03 12.34 -21.36
N VAL A 118 -3.96 12.82 -20.71
CA VAL A 118 -3.68 12.53 -19.30
C VAL A 118 -4.81 13.02 -18.39
N GLY A 119 -5.34 14.21 -18.66
CA GLY A 119 -6.49 14.74 -17.91
C GLY A 119 -7.74 13.90 -18.09
N GLU A 120 -8.05 13.48 -19.32
CA GLU A 120 -9.19 12.61 -19.63
C GLU A 120 -9.03 11.22 -18.97
N LEU A 121 -7.82 10.67 -18.96
CA LEU A 121 -7.50 9.43 -18.25
C LEU A 121 -7.68 9.54 -16.74
N GLU A 122 -7.21 10.64 -16.15
CA GLU A 122 -7.37 10.94 -14.73
C GLU A 122 -8.85 11.02 -14.32
N ASP A 123 -9.68 11.64 -15.15
CA ASP A 123 -11.13 11.76 -14.94
C ASP A 123 -11.78 10.36 -15.06
N LEU A 124 -11.45 9.58 -16.10
CA LEU A 124 -11.92 8.20 -16.29
C LEU A 124 -11.58 7.29 -15.09
N ILE A 125 -10.35 7.35 -14.58
CA ILE A 125 -9.93 6.52 -13.44
C ILE A 125 -10.75 6.84 -12.19
N ARG A 126 -11.04 8.13 -11.93
CA ARG A 126 -11.85 8.52 -10.78
C ARG A 126 -13.31 8.10 -10.94
N GLU A 127 -13.84 8.13 -12.16
CA GLU A 127 -15.20 7.67 -12.43
C GLU A 127 -15.35 6.15 -12.25
N GLU A 128 -14.42 5.36 -12.79
CA GLU A 128 -14.50 3.89 -12.75
C GLU A 128 -14.03 3.28 -11.41
N TYR A 129 -13.00 3.85 -10.78
CA TYR A 129 -12.36 3.29 -9.59
C TYR A 129 -12.52 4.15 -8.32
N GLY A 130 -13.15 5.32 -8.43
CA GLY A 130 -13.40 6.25 -7.33
C GLY A 130 -12.21 7.15 -6.96
N ASN A 131 -10.97 6.65 -7.04
CA ASN A 131 -9.75 7.43 -6.79
C ASN A 131 -8.56 6.91 -7.61
N LEU A 132 -7.50 7.72 -7.72
CA LEU A 132 -6.34 7.34 -8.53
C LEU A 132 -5.54 6.17 -7.97
N TYR A 133 -5.60 5.89 -6.68
CA TYR A 133 -4.82 4.80 -6.07
C TYR A 133 -5.47 3.44 -6.33
N ALA A 134 -6.81 3.38 -6.37
CA ALA A 134 -7.58 2.17 -6.54
C ALA A 134 -7.24 1.40 -7.82
N ILE A 135 -6.91 2.08 -8.93
CA ILE A 135 -6.47 1.39 -10.15
C ILE A 135 -5.15 0.62 -9.96
N PHE A 136 -4.24 1.13 -9.12
CA PHE A 136 -3.01 0.42 -8.82
C PHE A 136 -3.27 -0.77 -7.89
N GLU A 137 -4.28 -0.71 -7.02
CA GLU A 137 -4.71 -1.87 -6.24
C GLU A 137 -5.36 -2.93 -7.12
N GLU A 138 -6.24 -2.51 -8.05
CA GLU A 138 -6.87 -3.39 -9.05
C GLU A 138 -5.83 -4.07 -9.93
N ALA A 139 -4.77 -3.35 -10.31
CA ALA A 139 -3.69 -3.90 -11.11
C ALA A 139 -3.00 -5.10 -10.43
N VAL A 140 -2.94 -5.12 -9.09
CA VAL A 140 -2.26 -6.19 -8.34
C VAL A 140 -3.21 -7.25 -7.80
N SER A 141 -4.45 -6.89 -7.49
CA SER A 141 -5.40 -7.77 -6.78
C SER A 141 -6.63 -8.16 -7.61
N GLY A 142 -6.83 -7.56 -8.78
CA GLY A 142 -8.01 -7.74 -9.63
C GLY A 142 -7.68 -8.32 -11.00
N ASP A 143 -8.40 -7.87 -12.04
CA ASP A 143 -8.26 -8.37 -13.41
C ASP A 143 -6.98 -7.84 -14.12
N GLY A 144 -6.14 -7.07 -13.41
CA GLY A 144 -4.89 -6.52 -13.93
C GLY A 144 -5.09 -5.66 -15.17
N VAL A 145 -4.21 -5.84 -16.15
CA VAL A 145 -4.27 -5.16 -17.46
C VAL A 145 -5.60 -5.39 -18.17
N ALA A 146 -6.16 -6.60 -18.11
CA ALA A 146 -7.41 -6.92 -18.81
C ALA A 146 -8.60 -6.14 -18.24
N GLY A 147 -8.64 -5.93 -16.92
CA GLY A 147 -9.66 -5.13 -16.24
C GLY A 147 -9.60 -3.66 -16.66
N MET A 148 -8.40 -3.08 -16.63
CA MET A 148 -8.16 -1.70 -17.04
C MET A 148 -8.57 -1.44 -18.49
N VAL A 149 -8.25 -2.36 -19.39
CA VAL A 149 -8.60 -2.23 -20.82
C VAL A 149 -10.11 -2.30 -21.04
N LYS A 150 -10.83 -3.15 -20.31
CA LYS A 150 -12.30 -3.18 -20.34
C LYS A 150 -12.91 -1.88 -19.84
N ALA A 151 -12.28 -1.23 -18.86
CA ALA A 151 -12.66 0.09 -18.35
C ALA A 151 -12.30 1.26 -19.30
N GLY A 152 -11.80 0.97 -20.51
CA GLY A 152 -11.50 1.99 -21.51
C GLY A 152 -10.08 2.56 -21.44
N ILE A 153 -9.21 2.02 -20.58
CA ILE A 153 -7.83 2.48 -20.46
C ILE A 153 -6.99 1.90 -21.62
N PRO A 154 -6.22 2.72 -22.35
CA PRO A 154 -5.39 2.23 -23.44
C PRO A 154 -4.42 1.12 -23.00
N GLN A 155 -4.28 0.07 -23.82
CA GLN A 155 -3.45 -1.11 -23.52
C GLN A 155 -2.03 -0.76 -23.04
N ASN A 156 -1.34 0.14 -23.75
CA ASN A 156 0.00 0.58 -23.41
C ASN A 156 0.08 1.31 -22.06
N VAL A 157 -0.95 2.08 -21.71
CA VAL A 157 -1.06 2.76 -20.41
C VAL A 157 -1.35 1.75 -19.31
N ALA A 158 -2.29 0.83 -19.53
CA ALA A 158 -2.65 -0.23 -18.59
C ALA A 158 -1.44 -1.11 -18.24
N GLU A 159 -0.63 -1.50 -19.24
CA GLU A 159 0.61 -2.23 -19.02
C GLU A 159 1.63 -1.43 -18.18
N ALA A 160 1.76 -0.12 -18.43
CA ALA A 160 2.65 0.75 -17.66
C ALA A 160 2.19 0.91 -16.21
N ILE A 161 0.89 1.11 -15.97
CA ILE A 161 0.28 1.14 -14.64
C ILE A 161 0.52 -0.19 -13.92
N ASN A 162 0.27 -1.31 -14.59
CA ASN A 162 0.45 -2.65 -14.04
C ASN A 162 1.87 -2.89 -13.55
N GLN A 163 2.86 -2.52 -14.36
CA GLN A 163 4.26 -2.63 -13.97
C GLN A 163 4.56 -1.81 -12.70
N ILE A 164 4.19 -0.53 -12.69
CA ILE A 164 4.46 0.34 -11.54
C ILE A 164 3.72 -0.14 -10.29
N ALA A 165 2.50 -0.68 -10.46
CA ALA A 165 1.71 -1.22 -9.37
C ALA A 165 2.41 -2.39 -8.67
N HIS A 166 2.86 -3.41 -9.42
CA HIS A 166 3.58 -4.55 -8.84
C HIS A 166 4.93 -4.17 -8.19
N GLU A 167 5.56 -3.07 -8.62
CA GLU A 167 6.79 -2.57 -8.02
C GLU A 167 6.56 -1.78 -6.72
N ASN A 168 5.41 -1.12 -6.56
CA ASN A 168 5.23 -0.10 -5.52
C ASN A 168 4.04 -0.32 -4.57
N VAL A 169 2.99 -1.02 -5.02
CA VAL A 169 1.82 -1.31 -4.20
C VAL A 169 2.15 -2.47 -3.28
N ARG A 170 2.05 -2.20 -1.97
CA ARG A 170 2.23 -3.24 -0.96
C ARG A 170 0.91 -3.96 -0.79
N VAL A 171 0.81 -5.15 -1.37
CA VAL A 171 -0.30 -6.06 -1.05
C VAL A 171 -0.18 -6.45 0.42
N PRO A 172 -1.27 -6.38 1.20
CA PRO A 172 -1.31 -7.01 2.51
C PRO A 172 -0.87 -8.46 2.37
N SER A 173 0.24 -8.79 3.03
CA SER A 173 0.81 -10.13 2.99
C SER A 173 1.14 -10.54 4.41
N VAL A 174 1.12 -11.85 4.61
CA VAL A 174 1.58 -12.47 5.83
C VAL A 174 3.00 -12.96 5.58
N ASP A 175 3.84 -12.81 6.59
CA ASP A 175 5.22 -13.28 6.58
C ASP A 175 5.36 -14.30 7.70
N ILE A 176 5.47 -15.57 7.34
CA ILE A 176 5.62 -16.66 8.29
C ILE A 176 6.94 -17.38 8.08
N ALA A 177 7.48 -17.92 9.15
CA ALA A 177 8.67 -18.77 9.09
C ALA A 177 8.42 -20.11 9.77
N GLY A 178 8.96 -21.17 9.19
CA GLY A 178 9.17 -22.47 9.81
C GLY A 178 10.63 -22.89 9.67
N TYR A 179 10.99 -23.99 10.29
CA TYR A 179 12.34 -24.51 10.32
C TYR A 179 12.35 -25.94 9.82
N VAL A 180 13.38 -26.31 9.08
CA VAL A 180 13.61 -27.68 8.66
C VAL A 180 15.01 -28.09 9.09
N ASP A 181 15.10 -29.16 9.85
CA ASP A 181 16.35 -29.82 10.19
C ASP A 181 16.60 -30.87 9.12
N LEU A 182 17.76 -30.81 8.47
CA LEU A 182 18.14 -31.71 7.38
C LEU A 182 19.54 -32.26 7.63
N LEU A 183 19.67 -33.58 7.60
CA LEU A 183 20.92 -34.29 7.78
C LEU A 183 21.11 -35.28 6.62
N CYS A 184 22.30 -35.33 6.03
CA CYS A 184 22.63 -36.32 5.01
C CYS A 184 24.07 -36.80 5.23
N PRO A 185 24.26 -38.01 5.80
CA PRO A 185 25.59 -38.54 6.13
C PRO A 185 26.36 -39.09 4.91
N ALA A 186 25.76 -39.09 3.71
CA ALA A 186 26.40 -39.55 2.50
C ALA A 186 27.66 -38.71 2.14
N PRO A 187 28.66 -39.28 1.44
CA PRO A 187 29.88 -38.56 1.04
C PRO A 187 29.61 -37.28 0.22
N ASN A 188 28.51 -37.23 -0.51
CA ASN A 188 28.04 -36.07 -1.28
C ASN A 188 26.88 -35.31 -0.58
N GLY A 189 26.72 -35.45 0.74
CA GLY A 189 25.60 -34.93 1.52
C GLY A 189 25.38 -33.42 1.36
N VAL A 190 26.45 -32.62 1.29
CA VAL A 190 26.34 -31.16 1.06
C VAL A 190 25.70 -30.83 -0.28
N GLU A 191 26.00 -31.57 -1.34
CA GLU A 191 25.38 -31.36 -2.65
C GLU A 191 23.91 -31.76 -2.63
N ILE A 192 23.57 -32.84 -1.94
CA ILE A 192 22.19 -33.30 -1.75
C ILE A 192 21.38 -32.23 -1.00
N LEU A 193 21.92 -31.67 0.09
CA LEU A 193 21.27 -30.59 0.85
C LEU A 193 21.07 -29.35 -0.02
N LYS A 194 22.06 -28.93 -0.80
CA LYS A 194 21.90 -27.79 -1.73
C LYS A 194 20.78 -28.03 -2.74
N LYS A 195 20.69 -29.24 -3.32
CA LYS A 195 19.61 -29.59 -4.27
C LYS A 195 18.25 -29.65 -3.59
N ALA A 196 18.16 -30.19 -2.38
CA ALA A 196 16.94 -30.23 -1.58
C ALA A 196 16.41 -28.82 -1.27
N LEU A 197 17.28 -27.92 -0.77
CA LEU A 197 16.93 -26.54 -0.46
C LEU A 197 16.54 -25.77 -1.73
N LYS A 198 17.26 -25.97 -2.84
CA LYS A 198 16.90 -25.37 -4.13
C LYS A 198 15.53 -25.83 -4.63
N ALA A 199 15.20 -27.12 -4.46
CA ALA A 199 13.89 -27.64 -4.82
C ALA A 199 12.78 -27.05 -3.93
N ALA A 200 13.04 -26.91 -2.64
CA ALA A 200 12.09 -26.32 -1.70
C ALA A 200 11.86 -24.81 -1.93
N SER A 201 12.89 -24.05 -2.28
CA SER A 201 12.73 -22.63 -2.65
C SER A 201 12.01 -22.43 -3.98
N ALA A 202 11.95 -23.47 -4.82
CA ALA A 202 11.27 -23.44 -6.11
C ALA A 202 9.82 -23.97 -6.03
N VAL A 203 9.28 -24.24 -4.84
CA VAL A 203 7.88 -24.62 -4.68
C VAL A 203 7.00 -23.45 -5.13
N ASP A 204 6.16 -23.71 -6.12
CA ASP A 204 5.21 -22.73 -6.63
C ASP A 204 4.12 -22.48 -5.59
N GLY A 205 4.05 -21.23 -5.12
CA GLY A 205 3.00 -20.75 -4.24
C GLY A 205 1.87 -20.04 -4.99
N GLY A 206 1.97 -19.88 -6.31
CA GLY A 206 1.10 -19.01 -7.09
C GLY A 206 1.37 -17.52 -6.83
N GLU A 207 0.55 -16.68 -7.45
CA GLU A 207 0.74 -15.23 -7.45
C GLU A 207 0.81 -14.62 -6.05
N GLY A 208 1.69 -13.63 -5.89
CA GLY A 208 1.94 -12.95 -4.62
C GLY A 208 2.65 -13.78 -3.55
N THR A 209 3.21 -14.95 -3.91
CA THR A 209 3.89 -15.84 -2.94
C THR A 209 5.38 -15.94 -3.20
N THR A 210 6.18 -15.81 -2.15
CA THR A 210 7.65 -15.96 -2.20
C THR A 210 8.11 -16.94 -1.13
N VAL A 211 9.01 -17.85 -1.50
CA VAL A 211 9.65 -18.82 -0.59
C VAL A 211 11.14 -18.51 -0.51
N GLU A 212 11.62 -18.16 0.68
CA GLU A 212 13.04 -17.90 0.95
C GLU A 212 13.57 -18.93 1.93
N ILE A 213 14.75 -19.49 1.64
CA ILE A 213 15.41 -20.43 2.54
C ILE A 213 16.74 -19.86 2.98
N THR A 214 16.95 -19.80 4.29
CA THR A 214 18.14 -19.23 4.92
C THR A 214 18.77 -20.24 5.86
N TYR A 215 20.11 -20.30 5.88
CA TYR A 215 20.83 -21.13 6.83
C TYR A 215 20.81 -20.50 8.23
N VAL A 216 20.51 -21.30 9.25
CA VAL A 216 20.53 -20.85 10.65
C VAL A 216 21.77 -21.41 11.37
N GLY A 217 22.01 -22.71 11.22
CA GLY A 217 23.12 -23.44 11.84
C GLY A 217 22.87 -24.93 11.64
N ALA A 218 23.90 -25.79 11.56
CA ALA A 218 23.67 -27.21 11.28
C ALA A 218 22.90 -27.89 12.44
N PRO A 219 21.91 -28.76 12.17
CA PRO A 219 21.36 -29.19 10.87
C PRO A 219 20.19 -28.33 10.33
N ARG A 220 19.93 -27.17 10.92
CA ARG A 220 18.73 -26.33 10.77
C ARG A 220 18.81 -25.26 9.67
N TYR A 221 17.72 -25.17 8.91
CA TYR A 221 17.45 -24.15 7.89
C TYR A 221 16.09 -23.49 8.17
N ARG A 222 15.97 -22.19 7.94
CA ARG A 222 14.71 -21.44 8.06
C ARG A 222 14.06 -21.30 6.69
N VAL A 223 12.81 -21.72 6.60
CA VAL A 223 11.94 -21.52 5.43
C VAL A 223 10.98 -20.38 5.76
N ARG A 224 11.13 -19.25 5.07
CA ARG A 224 10.28 -18.07 5.18
C ARG A 224 9.34 -18.03 3.98
N VAL A 225 8.07 -17.77 4.23
CA VAL A 225 7.03 -17.67 3.20
C VAL A 225 6.29 -16.37 3.38
N ILE A 226 6.29 -15.57 2.32
CA ILE A 226 5.46 -14.37 2.20
C ILE A 226 4.31 -14.72 1.26
N ALA A 227 3.06 -14.55 1.68
CA ALA A 227 1.88 -14.83 0.84
C ALA A 227 0.72 -13.86 1.14
N PRO A 228 -0.32 -13.78 0.28
CA PRO A 228 -1.48 -12.90 0.49
C PRO A 228 -2.29 -13.20 1.76
N ASP A 229 -2.32 -14.46 2.20
CA ASP A 229 -3.09 -14.90 3.36
C ASP A 229 -2.41 -16.05 4.13
N TYR A 230 -2.77 -16.18 5.41
CA TYR A 230 -2.20 -17.19 6.32
C TYR A 230 -2.41 -18.63 5.85
N LYS A 231 -3.56 -18.96 5.23
CA LYS A 231 -3.86 -20.32 4.81
C LYS A 231 -2.97 -20.71 3.62
N LYS A 232 -2.80 -19.81 2.65
CA LYS A 232 -1.90 -19.98 1.52
C LYS A 232 -0.44 -20.08 1.99
N ALA A 233 -0.02 -19.18 2.88
CA ALA A 233 1.32 -19.20 3.45
C ALA A 233 1.64 -20.52 4.17
N GLU A 234 0.73 -21.02 5.03
CA GLU A 234 0.88 -22.29 5.74
C GLU A 234 1.00 -23.48 4.80
N ASN A 235 0.16 -23.54 3.77
CA ASN A 235 0.20 -24.63 2.79
C ASN A 235 1.53 -24.64 2.04
N VAL A 236 2.00 -23.48 1.57
CA VAL A 236 3.27 -23.35 0.84
C VAL A 236 4.45 -23.67 1.74
N LEU A 237 4.45 -23.21 3.00
CA LEU A 237 5.49 -23.52 3.98
C LEU A 237 5.62 -25.03 4.21
N LYS A 238 4.50 -25.73 4.43
CA LYS A 238 4.48 -27.19 4.63
C LYS A 238 4.94 -27.92 3.38
N ASN A 239 4.53 -27.47 2.20
CA ASN A 239 4.94 -28.07 0.94
C ASN A 239 6.45 -27.90 0.71
N ALA A 240 6.99 -26.69 0.89
CA ALA A 240 8.43 -26.43 0.77
C ALA A 240 9.25 -27.29 1.75
N ALA A 241 8.85 -27.36 3.02
CA ALA A 241 9.51 -28.20 4.01
C ALA A 241 9.45 -29.69 3.61
N LYS A 242 8.28 -30.18 3.22
CA LYS A 242 8.10 -31.56 2.76
C LYS A 242 8.96 -31.86 1.52
N THR A 243 9.03 -30.96 0.55
CA THR A 243 9.88 -31.11 -0.65
C THR A 243 11.35 -31.26 -0.27
N ALA A 244 11.86 -30.47 0.68
CA ALA A 244 13.23 -30.62 1.16
C ALA A 244 13.45 -31.97 1.85
N ILE A 245 12.57 -32.34 2.78
CA ILE A 245 12.65 -33.59 3.55
C ILE A 245 12.58 -34.82 2.63
N ASP A 246 11.62 -34.86 1.70
CA ASP A 246 11.44 -35.96 0.76
C ASP A 246 12.64 -36.10 -0.18
N TYR A 247 13.27 -34.98 -0.58
CA TYR A 247 14.49 -35.01 -1.40
C TYR A 247 15.66 -35.64 -0.64
N VAL A 248 15.86 -35.26 0.63
CA VAL A 248 16.95 -35.77 1.47
C VAL A 248 16.72 -37.24 1.83
N LYS A 249 15.48 -37.64 2.16
CA LYS A 249 15.11 -39.04 2.45
C LYS A 249 15.36 -39.99 1.27
N LYS A 250 15.17 -39.52 0.04
CA LYS A 250 15.49 -40.30 -1.18
C LYS A 250 16.99 -40.60 -1.33
N HIS A 251 17.85 -39.89 -0.62
CA HIS A 251 19.30 -40.03 -0.66
C HIS A 251 19.87 -40.39 0.72
N GLU A 252 19.16 -41.25 1.47
CA GLU A 252 19.61 -41.81 2.76
C GLU A 252 19.88 -40.76 3.85
N GLY A 253 19.29 -39.57 3.72
CA GLY A 253 19.29 -38.57 4.77
C GLY A 253 17.99 -38.54 5.57
N GLU A 254 17.97 -37.70 6.58
CA GLU A 254 16.85 -37.50 7.49
C GLU A 254 16.44 -36.03 7.52
N GLY A 255 15.18 -35.77 7.88
CA GLY A 255 14.72 -34.41 8.07
C GLY A 255 13.39 -34.29 8.79
N GLU A 256 13.25 -33.17 9.50
CA GLU A 256 12.12 -32.85 10.36
C GLU A 256 11.72 -31.37 10.21
N PHE A 257 10.42 -31.10 10.30
CA PHE A 257 9.89 -29.73 10.20
C PHE A 257 9.40 -29.24 11.57
N HIS A 258 9.77 -28.02 11.92
CA HIS A 258 9.38 -27.34 13.15
C HIS A 258 8.67 -26.03 12.83
N ARG A 259 7.47 -25.82 13.39
CA ARG A 259 6.70 -24.60 13.15
C ARG A 259 7.29 -23.37 13.84
N HIS A 260 7.93 -23.59 14.98
CA HIS A 260 8.58 -22.57 15.79
C HIS A 260 10.05 -22.94 15.98
N MET A 261 10.86 -21.93 16.28
CA MET A 261 12.23 -22.15 16.71
C MET A 261 12.17 -22.69 18.14
N GLU A 262 12.16 -24.00 18.32
CA GLU A 262 12.46 -24.55 19.64
C GLU A 262 13.93 -24.28 19.94
N GLU A 263 14.19 -23.71 21.12
CA GLU A 263 15.54 -23.60 21.67
C GLU A 263 16.16 -24.99 21.69
N ALA A 264 17.33 -25.13 21.07
CA ALA A 264 18.11 -26.36 21.19
C ALA A 264 18.28 -26.64 22.69
N LYS A 265 17.69 -27.73 23.20
CA LYS A 265 18.02 -28.21 24.55
C LYS A 265 19.53 -28.38 24.57
N SER A 266 20.18 -27.62 25.42
CA SER A 266 21.59 -27.77 25.74
C SER A 266 21.81 -29.23 26.15
N PHE A 267 22.54 -29.97 25.32
CA PHE A 267 23.11 -31.23 25.75
C PHE A 267 24.24 -30.87 26.72
N SER A 268 23.97 -31.05 28.00
CA SER A 268 24.96 -31.05 29.09
C SER A 268 25.85 -32.28 29.03
#